data_AF-A0A955TJ62-F1
#
_entry.id   AF-A0A955TJ62-F1
#
_cell.length_a   1.000
_cell.length_b   1.000
_cell.length_c   1.000
_cell.angle_alpha   90.00
_cell.angle_beta   90.00
_cell.angle_gamma   90.00
#
_symmetry.space_group_name_H-M   'P 1'
#
loop_
_entity.id
_entity.type
_entity.pdbx_description
1 polymer ?
#
loop_
_entity_poly.entity_id
_entity_poly.type
_entity_poly.pdbx_seq_one_letter_code
_entity_poly.pdbx_strand_id
1 'polypeptide(L)'
;MSNQGKPGHTDDEKGQLMAYDATVVDWIWNGNKAMSEKEATLGENPKYNPEWQGYKAGERRAIWFEPSTGKVAWPWLTPHFGKRNPFSNDHNPAPWLEMIRLNPDGTRSVEPAKAGENGPWSLCPDRAGSQKYNVHFVKLPIELSAAEGNEPAIVDPNGLLYVLHEEEEAVRADNNKKFPLVVRTNVY
;
A
#
# COMPACT_ATOMS: atom_id res chain seq x y z
N MET A 1 32.08 -0.98 5.87
CA MET A 1 30.88 -0.71 6.68
C MET A 1 29.80 -1.65 6.21
N SER A 2 29.14 -2.38 7.09
CA SER A 2 27.97 -3.16 6.71
C SER A 2 26.88 -2.21 6.24
N ASN A 3 26.27 -2.47 5.08
CA ASN A 3 25.13 -1.68 4.61
C ASN A 3 24.04 -1.66 5.70
N GLN A 4 23.46 -0.50 5.96
CA GLN A 4 22.35 -0.29 6.90
C GLN A 4 21.35 0.66 6.26
N GLY A 5 20.08 0.56 6.63
CA GLY A 5 19.06 1.46 6.12
C GLY A 5 18.98 2.74 6.96
N LYS A 6 18.93 3.90 6.30
CA LYS A 6 18.75 5.22 6.92
C LYS A 6 17.93 6.11 5.98
N PRO A 7 16.58 6.08 6.03
CA PRO A 7 15.72 6.82 5.10
C PRO A 7 16.07 8.32 4.98
N GLY A 8 16.23 9.02 6.10
CA GLY A 8 16.61 10.43 6.14
C GLY A 8 18.09 10.71 6.23
N HIS A 9 18.96 9.70 6.05
CA HIS A 9 20.42 9.83 6.11
C HIS A 9 20.96 10.51 7.40
N THR A 10 20.21 10.45 8.50
CA THR A 10 20.55 11.05 9.80
C THR A 10 20.50 10.00 10.91
N ASP A 11 20.91 10.33 12.14
CA ASP A 11 20.77 9.42 13.30
C ASP A 11 19.58 9.79 14.21
N ASP A 12 18.99 10.97 14.00
CA ASP A 12 17.86 11.47 14.77
C ASP A 12 16.53 10.86 14.26
N GLU A 13 15.69 10.37 15.18
CA GLU A 13 14.39 9.77 14.85
C GLU A 13 13.48 10.76 14.12
N LYS A 14 13.49 12.04 14.53
CA LYS A 14 12.65 13.06 13.91
C LYS A 14 13.12 13.40 12.49
N GLY A 15 14.43 13.54 12.29
CA GLY A 15 15.05 13.75 10.99
C GLY A 15 14.78 12.60 10.02
N GLN A 16 14.86 11.37 10.52
CA GLN A 16 14.47 10.18 9.78
C GLN A 16 13.00 10.22 9.34
N LEU A 17 12.08 10.56 10.25
CA LEU A 17 10.65 10.66 9.97
C LEU A 17 10.33 11.77 8.95
N MET A 18 10.96 12.94 9.11
CA MET A 18 10.70 14.13 8.30
C MET A 18 11.31 14.08 6.91
N ALA A 19 12.17 13.10 6.62
CA ALA A 19 12.69 12.89 5.27
C ALA A 19 11.62 12.33 4.31
N TYR A 20 10.57 11.71 4.82
CA TYR A 20 9.48 11.08 4.04
C TYR A 20 9.95 10.08 2.96
N ASP A 21 11.18 9.57 3.09
CA ASP A 21 11.70 8.50 2.23
C ASP A 21 11.05 7.18 2.60
N ALA A 22 10.27 6.63 1.67
CA ALA A 22 9.58 5.36 1.81
C ALA A 22 10.25 4.21 1.04
N THR A 23 11.45 4.45 0.50
CA THR A 23 12.21 3.46 -0.27
C THR A 23 13.14 2.63 0.61
N VAL A 24 13.45 3.10 1.82
CA VAL A 24 14.39 2.47 2.77
C VAL A 24 13.76 2.38 4.16
N VAL A 25 13.89 1.22 4.80
CA VAL A 25 13.58 1.02 6.23
C VAL A 25 14.84 1.27 7.05
N ASP A 26 14.73 1.85 8.25
CA ASP A 26 15.86 2.07 9.17
C ASP A 26 16.36 0.74 9.79
N TRP A 27 16.81 -0.24 9.00
CA TRP A 27 17.28 -1.54 9.51
C TRP A 27 18.78 -1.50 9.80
N ILE A 28 19.24 -2.31 10.77
CA ILE A 28 20.67 -2.42 11.14
C ILE A 28 21.14 -3.88 11.21
N TRP A 29 22.45 -4.09 11.21
CA TRP A 29 23.04 -5.38 11.60
C TRP A 29 23.35 -5.43 13.10
N ASN A 30 23.03 -6.55 13.73
CA ASN A 30 23.52 -6.95 15.05
C ASN A 30 24.25 -8.28 14.91
N GLY A 31 25.57 -8.21 14.72
CA GLY A 31 26.37 -9.36 14.28
C GLY A 31 25.85 -9.88 12.94
N ASN A 32 25.39 -11.14 12.93
CA ASN A 32 24.84 -11.79 11.73
C ASN A 32 23.31 -11.69 11.64
N LYS A 33 22.66 -10.91 12.52
CA LYS A 33 21.21 -10.72 12.53
C LYS A 33 20.86 -9.37 11.91
N ALA A 34 19.98 -9.37 10.91
CA ALA A 34 19.33 -8.15 10.47
C ALA A 34 18.24 -7.77 11.50
N MET A 35 18.25 -6.53 11.94
CA MET A 35 17.30 -5.98 12.90
C MET A 35 16.47 -4.90 12.23
N SER A 36 15.15 -4.91 12.46
CA SER A 36 14.17 -3.97 11.94
C SER A 36 14.44 -2.54 12.39
N GLU A 37 13.61 -1.61 11.91
CA GLU A 37 13.50 -0.26 12.45
C GLU A 37 13.35 -0.23 13.96
N LYS A 38 13.84 0.86 14.56
CA LYS A 38 13.58 1.15 15.96
C LYS A 38 12.11 1.54 16.11
N GLU A 39 11.46 0.98 17.12
CA GLU A 39 10.12 1.38 17.53
C GLU A 39 10.04 2.90 17.73
N ALA A 40 8.94 3.51 17.27
CA ALA A 40 8.77 4.95 17.36
C ALA A 40 8.67 5.39 18.82
N THR A 41 9.47 6.37 19.23
CA THR A 41 9.42 6.97 20.56
C THR A 41 8.89 8.40 20.55
N LEU A 42 8.68 8.96 19.36
CA LEU A 42 8.07 10.28 19.17
C LEU A 42 6.55 10.23 19.40
N GLY A 43 6.15 10.51 20.64
CA GLY A 43 4.75 10.59 21.04
C GLY A 43 4.18 9.28 21.57
N GLU A 44 3.01 9.35 22.18
CA GLU A 44 2.28 8.19 22.68
C GLU A 44 1.45 7.58 21.54
N ASN A 45 1.56 6.26 21.33
CA ASN A 45 0.71 5.55 20.38
C ASN A 45 -0.43 4.86 21.14
N PRO A 46 -1.63 5.45 21.21
CA PRO A 46 -2.71 4.94 22.07
C PRO A 46 -3.24 3.56 21.65
N LYS A 47 -2.85 3.05 20.47
CA LYS A 47 -3.29 1.75 19.93
C LYS A 47 -2.17 0.71 19.86
N TYR A 48 -0.95 1.04 20.27
CA TYR A 48 0.18 0.14 20.20
C TYR A 48 0.85 -0.01 21.57
N ASN A 49 0.74 -1.22 22.09
CA ASN A 49 1.25 -1.63 23.39
C ASN A 49 2.16 -2.85 23.15
N PRO A 50 3.50 -2.67 23.07
CA PRO A 50 4.42 -3.76 22.72
C PRO A 50 4.32 -4.95 23.67
N GLU A 51 4.00 -4.71 24.94
CA GLU A 51 3.81 -5.72 25.97
C GLU A 51 2.66 -6.69 25.68
N TRP A 52 1.61 -6.25 24.97
CA TRP A 52 0.52 -7.15 24.56
C TRP A 52 0.96 -8.19 23.53
N GLN A 53 2.08 -7.91 22.84
CA GLN A 53 2.70 -8.80 21.88
C GLN A 53 3.91 -9.53 22.47
N GLY A 54 4.18 -9.37 23.78
CA GLY A 54 5.35 -9.95 24.45
C GLY A 54 6.67 -9.27 24.13
N TYR A 55 6.63 -8.01 23.65
CA TYR A 55 7.83 -7.25 23.29
C TYR A 55 8.17 -6.18 24.33
N LYS A 56 9.44 -5.80 24.36
CA LYS A 56 9.93 -4.67 25.13
C LYS A 56 9.94 -3.42 24.27
N ALA A 57 9.32 -2.36 24.78
CA ALA A 57 9.21 -1.07 24.10
C ALA A 57 10.58 -0.52 23.70
N GLY A 58 10.65 0.13 22.54
CA GLY A 58 11.85 0.81 22.05
C GLY A 58 12.94 -0.10 21.46
N GLU A 59 12.76 -1.43 21.44
CA GLU A 59 13.73 -2.38 20.88
C GLU A 59 13.51 -2.65 19.39
N ARG A 60 14.60 -2.97 18.68
CA ARG A 60 14.54 -3.45 17.30
C ARG A 60 14.24 -4.94 17.29
N ARG A 61 13.47 -5.40 16.31
CA ARG A 61 13.07 -6.81 16.16
C ARG A 61 13.97 -7.50 15.14
N ALA A 62 14.21 -8.80 15.29
CA ALA A 62 14.95 -9.53 14.26
C ALA A 62 14.10 -9.65 12.99
N ILE A 63 14.70 -9.36 11.84
CA ILE A 63 14.10 -9.66 10.53
C ILE A 63 14.39 -11.13 10.27
N TRP A 64 13.32 -11.92 10.17
CA TRP A 64 13.40 -13.34 9.88
C TRP A 64 13.31 -13.58 8.39
N PHE A 65 14.06 -14.58 7.94
CA PHE A 65 14.03 -15.05 6.56
C PHE A 65 13.64 -16.51 6.56
N GLU A 66 12.80 -16.89 5.60
CA GLU A 66 12.54 -18.29 5.33
C GLU A 66 13.83 -18.91 4.76
N PRO A 67 14.35 -20.01 5.37
CA PRO A 67 15.70 -20.51 5.04
C PRO A 67 15.89 -21.03 3.61
N SER A 68 14.84 -21.52 2.95
CA SER A 68 14.95 -22.13 1.62
C SER A 68 14.88 -21.13 0.47
N THR A 69 14.22 -19.99 0.68
CA THR A 69 13.90 -18.99 -0.36
C THR A 69 14.52 -17.63 -0.09
N GLY A 70 14.94 -17.36 1.16
CA GLY A 70 15.42 -16.05 1.57
C GLY A 70 14.32 -14.98 1.61
N LYS A 71 13.04 -15.38 1.53
CA LYS A 71 11.91 -14.44 1.68
C LYS A 71 11.83 -13.92 3.11
N VAL A 72 11.60 -12.63 3.27
CA VAL A 72 11.35 -12.02 4.59
C VAL A 72 10.02 -12.54 5.16
N ALA A 73 10.03 -12.97 6.42
CA ALA A 73 8.82 -13.36 7.13
C ALA A 73 7.95 -12.13 7.45
N TRP A 74 6.64 -12.23 7.24
CA TRP A 74 5.68 -11.17 7.55
C TRP A 74 4.95 -11.44 8.87
N PRO A 75 4.71 -10.41 9.72
CA PRO A 75 5.16 -9.02 9.62
C PRO A 75 6.57 -8.81 10.16
N TRP A 76 7.37 -7.98 9.49
CA TRP A 76 8.73 -7.60 9.93
C TRP A 76 8.86 -6.11 10.29
N LEU A 77 7.77 -5.34 10.16
CA LEU A 77 7.66 -3.94 10.52
C LEU A 77 7.02 -3.78 11.90
N THR A 78 7.40 -2.72 12.60
CA THR A 78 6.80 -2.37 13.89
C THR A 78 5.63 -1.42 13.66
N PRO A 79 4.43 -1.68 14.22
CA PRO A 79 3.32 -0.74 14.09
C PRO A 79 3.72 0.65 14.58
N HIS A 80 3.47 1.65 13.75
CA HIS A 80 3.93 3.01 14.00
C HIS A 80 2.88 4.03 13.56
N PHE A 81 2.84 5.17 14.24
CA PHE A 81 2.02 6.30 13.82
C PHE A 81 2.89 7.31 13.08
N GLY A 82 2.45 7.77 11.91
CA GLY A 82 3.13 8.81 11.13
C GLY A 82 4.36 8.37 10.32
N LYS A 83 5.01 7.25 10.64
CA LYS A 83 6.04 6.66 9.74
C LYS A 83 5.36 6.08 8.50
N ARG A 84 6.03 6.17 7.35
CA ARG A 84 5.55 5.58 6.09
C ARG A 84 6.00 4.12 6.03
N ASN A 85 5.07 3.23 5.71
CA ASN A 85 5.42 1.86 5.38
C ASN A 85 6.34 1.87 4.14
N PRO A 86 7.37 1.03 4.07
CA PRO A 86 8.17 0.89 2.87
C PRO A 86 7.26 0.44 1.72
N PHE A 87 7.22 1.24 0.66
CA PHE A 87 6.54 0.83 -0.56
C PHE A 87 7.42 -0.17 -1.30
N SER A 88 6.79 -1.16 -1.94
CA SER A 88 7.50 -1.88 -2.98
C SER A 88 7.86 -0.91 -4.07
N ASN A 89 8.97 -1.21 -4.74
CA ASN A 89 9.18 -0.64 -6.06
C ASN A 89 7.92 -0.86 -6.91
N ASP A 90 7.59 0.13 -7.74
CA ASP A 90 6.57 -0.01 -8.79
C ASP A 90 5.10 -0.04 -8.32
N HIS A 91 4.77 0.56 -7.16
CA HIS A 91 3.37 0.76 -6.70
C HIS A 91 2.51 -0.52 -6.59
N ASN A 92 3.13 -1.69 -6.46
CA ASN A 92 2.41 -2.95 -6.25
C ASN A 92 1.61 -2.89 -4.91
N PRO A 93 0.30 -3.23 -4.89
CA PRO A 93 -0.52 -3.25 -3.68
C PRO A 93 -0.07 -4.28 -2.63
N ALA A 94 0.79 -5.23 -3.01
CA ALA A 94 1.34 -6.25 -2.13
C ALA A 94 2.87 -6.11 -2.02
N PRO A 95 3.35 -5.08 -1.30
CA PRO A 95 4.77 -4.85 -1.19
C PRO A 95 5.43 -6.07 -0.53
N TRP A 96 6.55 -6.53 -1.10
CA TRP A 96 7.37 -7.66 -0.60
C TRP A 96 6.83 -9.07 -0.86
N LEU A 97 5.58 -9.22 -1.24
CA LEU A 97 4.96 -10.53 -1.44
C LEU A 97 5.02 -11.03 -2.89
N GLU A 98 5.06 -10.12 -3.87
CA GLU A 98 5.16 -10.47 -5.30
C GLU A 98 6.07 -9.50 -6.07
N MET A 99 7.33 -9.41 -5.66
CA MET A 99 8.30 -8.41 -6.15
C MET A 99 9.04 -8.77 -7.44
N ILE A 100 8.90 -9.99 -7.92
CA ILE A 100 9.71 -10.52 -9.02
C ILE A 100 8.83 -10.59 -10.25
N ARG A 101 8.91 -9.55 -11.09
CA ARG A 101 8.38 -9.56 -12.45
C ARG A 101 9.45 -9.08 -13.41
N LEU A 102 9.71 -9.88 -14.43
CA LEU A 102 10.58 -9.49 -15.53
C LEU A 102 9.73 -9.31 -16.79
N ASN A 103 10.05 -8.30 -17.59
CA ASN A 103 9.55 -8.19 -18.94
C ASN A 103 10.06 -9.39 -19.77
N PRO A 104 9.46 -9.70 -20.93
CA PRO A 104 9.92 -10.81 -21.79
C PRO A 104 11.40 -10.74 -22.20
N ASP A 105 12.01 -9.56 -22.16
CA ASP A 105 13.43 -9.32 -22.45
C ASP A 105 14.36 -9.51 -21.22
N GLY A 106 13.81 -9.88 -20.06
CA GLY A 106 14.54 -10.08 -18.81
C GLY A 106 14.78 -8.81 -18.00
N THR A 107 14.33 -7.64 -18.44
CA THR A 107 14.40 -6.39 -17.67
C THR A 107 13.36 -6.35 -16.55
N ARG A 108 13.61 -5.57 -15.50
CA ARG A 108 12.64 -5.40 -14.40
C ARG A 108 11.36 -4.75 -14.93
N SER A 109 10.22 -5.33 -14.56
CA SER A 109 8.91 -4.78 -14.91
C SER A 109 8.31 -3.96 -13.78
N VAL A 110 7.55 -2.92 -14.14
CA VAL A 110 6.83 -2.05 -13.19
C VAL A 110 5.37 -2.47 -12.98
N GLU A 111 4.91 -3.49 -13.69
CA GLU A 111 3.55 -4.00 -13.57
C GLU A 111 3.45 -5.07 -12.47
N PRO A 112 2.25 -5.33 -11.93
CA PRO A 112 2.00 -6.48 -11.07
C PRO A 112 2.35 -7.80 -11.79
N ALA A 113 2.81 -8.79 -11.02
CA ALA A 113 3.03 -10.13 -11.55
C ALA A 113 1.70 -10.74 -12.05
N LYS A 114 1.78 -11.55 -13.10
CA LYS A 114 0.65 -12.31 -13.62
C LYS A 114 0.31 -13.44 -12.65
N ALA A 115 -0.93 -13.91 -12.75
CA ALA A 115 -1.37 -15.11 -12.07
C ALA A 115 -0.39 -16.27 -12.35
N GLY A 116 0.11 -16.91 -11.29
CA GLY A 116 1.02 -18.05 -11.37
C GLY A 116 2.47 -17.72 -11.77
N GLU A 117 2.81 -16.46 -12.01
CA GLU A 117 4.13 -16.07 -12.54
C GLU A 117 5.28 -16.46 -11.60
N ASN A 118 5.03 -16.53 -10.30
CA ASN A 118 5.98 -16.98 -9.28
C ASN A 118 5.74 -18.42 -8.79
N GLY A 119 5.07 -19.24 -9.61
CA GLY A 119 4.83 -20.66 -9.35
C GLY A 119 3.87 -20.91 -8.17
N PRO A 120 4.07 -21.99 -7.38
CA PRO A 120 3.22 -22.32 -6.22
C PRO A 120 3.14 -21.23 -5.14
N TRP A 121 4.03 -20.23 -5.22
CA TRP A 121 4.17 -19.16 -4.25
C TRP A 121 3.72 -17.80 -4.79
N SER A 122 3.08 -17.76 -5.96
CA SER A 122 2.44 -16.55 -6.48
C SER A 122 1.27 -16.14 -5.58
N LEU A 123 1.12 -14.83 -5.36
CA LEU A 123 -0.02 -14.32 -4.58
C LEU A 123 -1.34 -14.53 -5.31
N CYS A 124 -1.30 -14.37 -6.63
CA CYS A 124 -2.39 -14.71 -7.52
C CYS A 124 -2.10 -16.09 -8.12
N PRO A 125 -2.79 -17.18 -7.70
CA PRO A 125 -2.53 -18.51 -8.24
C PRO A 125 -2.76 -18.58 -9.76
N ASP A 126 -2.06 -19.46 -10.48
CA ASP A 126 -2.17 -19.64 -11.94
C ASP A 126 -3.62 -19.81 -12.45
N ARG A 127 -4.47 -20.43 -11.63
CA ARG A 127 -5.88 -20.69 -11.95
C ARG A 127 -6.85 -19.67 -11.35
N ALA A 128 -6.37 -18.50 -10.92
CA ALA A 128 -7.22 -17.44 -10.42
C ALA A 128 -8.12 -16.91 -11.54
N GLY A 129 -9.42 -16.84 -11.25
CA GLY A 129 -10.35 -16.16 -12.14
C GLY A 129 -9.99 -14.68 -12.28
N SER A 130 -10.13 -14.13 -13.48
CA SER A 130 -9.99 -12.69 -13.71
C SER A 130 -11.25 -12.15 -14.37
N GLN A 131 -11.66 -10.96 -13.94
CA GLN A 131 -12.75 -10.21 -14.56
C GLN A 131 -12.21 -8.87 -15.02
N LYS A 132 -12.43 -8.55 -16.29
CA LYS A 132 -12.03 -7.28 -16.88
C LYS A 132 -13.24 -6.37 -16.95
N TYR A 133 -13.07 -5.13 -16.50
CA TYR A 133 -14.09 -4.10 -16.57
C TYR A 133 -13.64 -3.05 -17.59
N ASN A 134 -14.53 -2.67 -18.50
CA ASN A 134 -14.28 -1.52 -19.36
C ASN A 134 -14.73 -0.26 -18.60
N VAL A 135 -13.78 0.58 -18.22
CA VAL A 135 -14.04 1.79 -17.40
C VAL A 135 -13.90 3.02 -18.30
N HIS A 136 -14.93 3.85 -18.29
CA HIS A 136 -14.97 5.12 -19.01
C HIS A 136 -14.80 6.29 -18.04
N PHE A 137 -14.19 7.36 -18.56
CA PHE A 137 -13.99 8.62 -17.86
C PHE A 137 -14.98 9.61 -18.41
N VAL A 138 -15.93 10.03 -17.58
CA VAL A 138 -17.00 10.91 -18.00
C VAL A 138 -16.93 12.22 -17.24
N LYS A 139 -16.86 13.31 -18.00
CA LYS A 139 -16.94 14.67 -17.45
C LYS A 139 -18.39 15.14 -17.48
N LEU A 140 -18.93 15.47 -16.32
CA LEU A 140 -20.30 15.96 -16.17
C LEU A 140 -20.48 16.67 -14.82
N PRO A 141 -21.52 17.52 -14.66
CA PRO A 141 -21.82 18.12 -13.37
C PRO A 141 -22.21 17.06 -12.33
N ILE A 142 -21.58 17.11 -11.15
CA ILE A 142 -21.85 16.22 -10.01
C ILE A 142 -22.34 17.07 -8.83
N GLU A 143 -23.48 16.68 -8.28
CA GLU A 143 -24.01 17.26 -7.04
C GLU A 143 -23.35 16.56 -5.85
N LEU A 144 -22.58 17.30 -5.06
CA LEU A 144 -21.88 16.80 -3.88
C LEU A 144 -22.78 16.81 -2.65
N SER A 145 -23.67 17.80 -2.57
CA SER A 145 -24.66 17.95 -1.51
C SER A 145 -25.91 18.62 -2.07
N ALA A 146 -27.07 18.08 -1.69
CA ALA A 146 -28.36 18.72 -1.96
C ALA A 146 -28.48 20.05 -1.20
N ALA A 147 -29.40 20.89 -1.65
CA ALA A 147 -29.75 22.12 -0.94
C ALA A 147 -30.45 21.79 0.40
N GLU A 148 -30.09 22.50 1.46
CA GLU A 148 -30.67 22.31 2.79
C GLU A 148 -31.05 23.67 3.41
N GLY A 149 -32.35 23.87 3.67
CA GLY A 149 -32.86 25.15 4.17
C GLY A 149 -32.60 26.31 3.21
N ASN A 150 -31.76 27.26 3.62
CA ASN A 150 -31.33 28.40 2.80
C ASN A 150 -29.99 28.17 2.08
N GLU A 151 -29.31 27.06 2.35
CA GLU A 151 -28.03 26.76 1.72
C GLU A 151 -28.27 26.10 0.34
N PRO A 152 -27.71 26.65 -0.74
CA PRO A 152 -27.86 26.10 -2.08
C PRO A 152 -27.10 24.77 -2.22
N ALA A 153 -27.51 23.96 -3.21
CA ALA A 153 -26.82 22.73 -3.53
C ALA A 153 -25.35 22.99 -3.94
N ILE A 154 -24.45 22.13 -3.50
CA ILE A 154 -23.03 22.19 -3.87
C ILE A 154 -22.83 21.33 -5.11
N VAL A 155 -22.53 21.96 -6.23
CA VAL A 155 -22.34 21.29 -7.53
C VAL A 155 -20.92 21.54 -8.02
N ASP A 156 -20.21 20.46 -8.37
CA ASP A 156 -18.99 20.55 -9.17
C ASP A 156 -19.39 20.53 -10.66
N PRO A 157 -19.26 21.66 -11.39
CA PRO A 157 -19.64 21.73 -12.80
C PRO A 157 -18.69 20.94 -13.72
N ASN A 158 -17.49 20.59 -13.25
CA ASN A 158 -16.46 19.90 -14.02
C ASN A 158 -16.11 18.51 -13.46
N GLY A 159 -17.02 17.92 -12.68
CA GLY A 159 -16.83 16.62 -12.05
C GLY A 159 -16.36 15.56 -13.04
N LEU A 160 -15.34 14.80 -12.63
CA LEU A 160 -14.80 13.67 -13.38
C LEU A 160 -15.17 12.38 -12.66
N LEU A 161 -15.95 11.54 -13.34
CA LEU A 161 -16.40 10.27 -12.79
C LEU A 161 -15.85 9.10 -13.62
N TYR A 162 -15.44 8.06 -12.91
CA TYR A 162 -15.10 6.77 -13.48
C TYR A 162 -16.36 5.91 -13.42
N VAL A 163 -16.77 5.32 -14.54
CA VAL A 163 -17.98 4.51 -14.64
C VAL A 163 -17.72 3.25 -15.44
N LEU A 164 -18.47 2.18 -15.17
CA LEU A 164 -18.49 1.04 -16.08
C LEU A 164 -19.13 1.45 -17.40
N HIS A 165 -18.56 1.03 -18.52
CA HIS A 165 -19.05 1.39 -19.85
C HIS A 165 -20.56 1.10 -20.02
N GLU A 166 -21.02 -0.04 -19.52
CA GLU A 166 -22.42 -0.45 -19.57
C GLU A 166 -23.37 0.42 -18.73
N GLU A 167 -22.85 1.16 -17.76
CA GLU A 167 -23.63 2.03 -16.87
C GLU A 167 -23.55 3.51 -17.28
N GLU A 168 -22.69 3.87 -18.23
CA GLU A 168 -22.42 5.27 -18.58
C GLU A 168 -23.70 6.05 -18.94
N GLU A 169 -24.55 5.50 -19.80
CA GLU A 169 -25.80 6.17 -20.20
C GLU A 169 -26.73 6.40 -19.01
N ALA A 170 -26.83 5.41 -18.12
CA ALA A 170 -27.64 5.51 -16.91
C ALA A 170 -27.10 6.56 -15.93
N VAL A 171 -25.77 6.65 -15.77
CA VAL A 171 -25.11 7.65 -14.92
C VAL A 171 -25.25 9.06 -15.49
N ARG A 172 -25.25 9.21 -16.82
CA ARG A 172 -25.51 10.51 -17.47
C ARG A 172 -26.95 10.97 -17.29
N ALA A 173 -27.90 10.05 -17.29
CA ALA A 173 -29.33 10.35 -17.20
C ALA A 173 -29.83 10.60 -15.75
N ASP A 174 -29.20 10.01 -14.74
CA ASP A 174 -29.67 10.06 -13.34
C ASP A 174 -28.58 10.56 -12.39
N ASN A 175 -28.83 11.71 -11.75
CA ASN A 175 -27.91 12.30 -10.77
C ASN A 175 -27.64 11.36 -9.59
N ASN A 176 -28.60 10.53 -9.19
CA ASN A 176 -28.44 9.61 -8.06
C ASN A 176 -27.43 8.49 -8.34
N LYS A 177 -27.05 8.30 -9.61
CA LYS A 177 -26.05 7.31 -10.03
C LYS A 177 -24.64 7.90 -10.19
N LYS A 178 -24.45 9.19 -9.92
CA LYS A 178 -23.17 9.89 -10.07
C LYS A 178 -22.28 9.76 -8.82
N PHE A 179 -22.07 8.53 -8.37
CA PHE A 179 -21.17 8.22 -7.25
C PHE A 179 -19.88 7.58 -7.75
N PRO A 180 -18.77 7.65 -6.98
CA PRO A 180 -17.50 7.04 -7.38
C PRO A 180 -17.64 5.54 -7.68
N LEU A 181 -16.99 5.05 -8.74
CA LEU A 181 -16.94 3.61 -9.02
C LEU A 181 -16.33 2.86 -7.84
N VAL A 182 -17.09 1.92 -7.28
CA VAL A 182 -16.63 1.04 -6.21
C VAL A 182 -16.62 -0.39 -6.71
N VAL A 183 -15.43 -0.99 -6.82
CA VAL A 183 -15.28 -2.42 -7.05
C VAL A 183 -15.06 -3.09 -5.70
N ARG A 184 -15.99 -3.97 -5.29
CA ARG A 184 -15.82 -4.81 -4.09
C ARG A 184 -15.41 -6.22 -4.50
N THR A 185 -14.22 -6.63 -4.10
CA THR A 185 -13.77 -8.01 -4.19
C THR A 185 -14.09 -8.73 -2.90
N ASN A 186 -15.07 -9.62 -2.93
CA ASN A 186 -15.30 -10.55 -1.83
C ASN A 186 -14.37 -11.75 -2.02
N VAL A 187 -13.51 -12.01 -1.03
CA VAL A 187 -12.74 -13.24 -0.94
C VAL A 187 -13.66 -14.26 -0.28
N TYR A 188 -14.12 -15.27 -1.03
CA TYR A 188 -14.80 -16.45 -0.50
C TYR A 188 -13.81 -17.60 -0.39
#